data_AF-A0AAC9M5L2-F1
#
_entry.id   AF-A0AAC9M5L2-F1
#
_cell.length_a   1.000
_cell.length_b   1.000
_cell.length_c   1.000
_cell.angle_alpha   90.00
_cell.angle_beta   90.00
_cell.angle_gamma   90.00
#
_symmetry.space_group_name_H-M   'P 1'
#
loop_
_entity.id
_entity.type
_entity.pdbx_description
1 polymer ?
#
loop_
_entity_poly.entity_id
_entity_poly.type
_entity_poly.pdbx_seq_one_letter_code
_entity_poly.pdbx_strand_id
1 'polypeptide(L)'
;MSILKRLLTNKKNSSNSIIKNSVIAGTIIFSGFGQDVLAKEKSYVAVEPLVCDLVKSIALPSDEVTCLVDRKQDVHDFKINPRQAQLLNNADKVFTLGKEMTPSMRNWESKKQTVVIGVSAIEVDDHSDHSGHDDHAEHSAKVDNHSDHGGHDDHSDHGGHDDHAEGAFEWAGKFQLSKGSYKWSFAKVDGEYADPAMKMVILKSNDIEGSEDLAKELLGSRFSTKRNNNGTLTASNKAFVLNFDQRKESTVFNVEIKEDGQYTFFTEHMPFEFEANEHFFKDALNSDVEPIAQVPDEGEGHHHHDHGGLDPHVWHDPHNIIKMGNIINESLKKDASKRSIRKQINERFEKADSILEDLDSWIVEQVGSIPEENRVIVSKHKAMEYYGDAFGFETISLLDFLGDSSSLRPENIKSVLKELKEDNVLALFPEQKPASKLLRNLSRQSSIPISPDQIFVDGLMMDGNTVSVAVHNTCTIVDSLGGSCDKESGSNLESEWYKLSD
;
A
#
# COMPACT_ATOMS: atom_id res chain seq x y z
N MET A 1 -3.62 55.88 -52.04
CA MET A 1 -2.68 56.62 -52.90
C MET A 1 -1.28 56.41 -52.29
N SER A 2 -0.48 55.46 -52.77
CA SER A 2 0.42 55.62 -53.94
C SER A 2 1.37 56.81 -53.74
N ILE A 3 2.70 56.74 -53.77
CA ILE A 3 3.69 55.80 -54.31
C ILE A 3 5.07 56.43 -53.97
N LEU A 4 6.15 55.62 -54.06
CA LEU A 4 7.54 55.93 -54.50
C LEU A 4 8.64 55.87 -53.41
N LYS A 5 9.51 54.83 -53.34
CA LYS A 5 10.70 54.49 -54.19
C LYS A 5 11.75 55.63 -54.15
N ARG A 6 13.07 55.45 -54.00
CA ARG A 6 14.04 54.36 -54.25
C ARG A 6 15.43 54.98 -53.94
N LEU A 7 16.47 54.26 -53.47
CA LEU A 7 17.71 53.87 -54.20
C LEU A 7 18.82 53.74 -53.13
N LEU A 8 19.37 52.55 -52.88
CA LEU A 8 20.51 51.90 -53.58
C LEU A 8 21.89 52.53 -53.31
N THR A 9 22.76 51.76 -52.62
CA THR A 9 24.13 51.30 -52.99
C THR A 9 25.03 51.23 -51.74
N ASN A 10 25.40 50.05 -51.23
CA ASN A 10 26.39 49.09 -51.71
C ASN A 10 27.85 49.54 -51.49
N LYS A 11 28.51 49.07 -50.42
CA LYS A 11 29.93 48.67 -50.48
C LYS A 11 30.38 47.78 -49.31
N LYS A 12 30.81 46.58 -49.71
CA LYS A 12 31.64 45.58 -49.02
C LYS A 12 32.98 46.18 -48.56
N ASN A 13 33.45 45.88 -47.34
CA ASN A 13 34.64 45.06 -47.06
C ASN A 13 35.17 45.23 -45.62
N SER A 14 35.18 44.10 -44.89
CA SER A 14 36.33 43.52 -44.14
C SER A 14 37.36 44.45 -43.48
N SER A 15 37.49 44.37 -42.15
CA SER A 15 38.68 43.79 -41.47
C SER A 15 38.65 43.99 -39.94
N ASN A 16 38.80 42.85 -39.24
CA ASN A 16 39.51 42.59 -37.97
C ASN A 16 39.37 43.48 -36.71
N SER A 17 38.88 42.79 -35.66
CA SER A 17 39.40 42.69 -34.28
C SER A 17 39.57 43.94 -33.42
N ILE A 18 38.98 43.91 -32.21
CA ILE A 18 39.69 43.77 -30.91
C ILE A 18 38.68 43.99 -29.78
N ILE A 19 38.65 43.04 -28.85
CA ILE A 19 37.92 43.03 -27.58
C ILE A 19 38.45 44.18 -26.70
N LYS A 20 37.56 45.02 -26.15
CA LYS A 20 37.84 45.79 -24.93
C LYS A 20 36.60 45.83 -24.02
N ASN A 21 36.79 45.26 -22.83
CA ASN A 21 35.92 45.36 -21.67
C ASN A 21 35.51 46.81 -21.39
N SER A 22 34.24 47.03 -21.06
CA SER A 22 33.77 48.25 -20.40
C SER A 22 32.92 47.86 -19.19
N VAL A 23 33.52 48.09 -18.02
CA VAL A 23 32.86 48.12 -16.72
C VAL A 23 32.06 49.43 -16.66
N ILE A 24 30.74 49.34 -16.58
CA ILE A 24 29.87 50.48 -16.25
C ILE A 24 29.58 50.39 -14.76
N ALA A 25 30.20 51.28 -13.99
CA ALA A 25 29.87 51.53 -12.60
C ALA A 25 28.54 52.31 -12.54
N GLY A 26 27.49 51.67 -12.04
CA GLY A 26 26.21 52.29 -11.72
C GLY A 26 26.10 52.58 -10.23
N THR A 27 25.96 53.86 -9.90
CA THR A 27 25.81 54.43 -8.56
C THR A 27 24.57 53.85 -7.84
N ILE A 28 24.77 53.20 -6.69
CA ILE A 28 23.70 52.74 -5.81
C ILE A 28 23.23 53.91 -4.95
N ILE A 29 21.97 54.32 -5.13
CA ILE A 29 21.25 55.19 -4.20
C ILE A 29 20.80 54.33 -3.02
N PHE A 30 21.45 54.49 -1.86
CA PHE A 30 21.02 53.88 -0.60
C PHE A 30 19.85 54.72 -0.02
N SER A 31 18.62 54.40 -0.42
CA SER A 31 17.45 54.71 0.40
C SER A 31 17.26 53.58 1.39
N GLY A 32 17.32 53.90 2.69
CA GLY A 32 17.21 52.95 3.78
C GLY A 32 15.90 52.17 3.72
N PHE A 33 15.98 50.93 3.27
CA PHE A 33 15.02 49.88 3.61
C PHE A 33 15.58 49.15 4.83
N GLY A 34 14.73 48.95 5.84
CA GLY A 34 15.07 48.14 7.00
C GLY A 34 15.62 46.79 6.55
N GLN A 35 16.65 46.31 7.24
CA GLN A 35 17.05 44.91 7.12
C GLN A 35 15.93 44.06 7.71
N ASP A 36 14.90 43.78 6.93
CA ASP A 36 14.20 42.52 7.06
C ASP A 36 15.21 41.46 6.65
N VAL A 37 15.90 40.92 7.65
CA VAL A 37 16.57 39.63 7.51
C VAL A 37 15.49 38.67 7.05
N LEU A 38 15.43 38.40 5.74
CA LEU A 38 14.63 37.31 5.19
C LEU A 38 15.00 36.08 6.00
N ALA A 39 14.04 35.60 6.79
CA ALA A 39 14.23 34.37 7.53
C ALA A 39 14.57 33.28 6.49
N LYS A 40 15.62 32.50 6.75
CA LYS A 40 15.99 31.39 5.88
C LYS A 40 14.74 30.51 5.68
N GLU A 41 14.33 30.35 4.43
CA GLU A 41 13.23 29.46 4.06
C GLU A 41 13.49 28.08 4.67
N LYS A 42 12.51 27.57 5.40
CA LYS A 42 12.56 26.24 6.00
C LYS A 42 12.11 25.23 4.98
N SER A 43 12.80 24.11 4.90
CA SER A 43 12.48 23.03 3.97
C SER A 43 11.99 21.82 4.77
N TYR A 44 10.74 21.44 4.57
CA TYR A 44 10.11 20.28 5.18
C TYR A 44 9.88 19.20 4.12
N VAL A 45 10.04 17.95 4.52
CA VAL A 45 9.62 16.79 3.71
C VAL A 45 8.46 16.12 4.43
N ALA A 46 7.34 15.97 3.75
CA ALA A 46 6.22 15.16 4.20
C ALA A 46 6.19 13.88 3.37
N VAL A 47 6.14 12.73 4.05
CA VAL A 47 6.35 11.44 3.38
C VAL A 47 5.11 11.05 2.59
N GLU A 48 3.99 10.86 3.27
CA GLU A 48 2.74 10.39 2.68
C GLU A 48 1.95 11.55 2.06
N PRO A 49 1.15 11.34 1.00
CA PRO A 49 0.39 12.42 0.37
C PRO A 49 -0.55 13.16 1.34
N LEU A 50 -1.22 12.42 2.23
CA LEU A 50 -2.08 12.97 3.28
C LEU A 50 -1.29 13.89 4.23
N VAL A 51 -0.13 13.43 4.71
CA VAL A 51 0.73 14.23 5.59
C VAL A 51 1.24 15.47 4.87
N CYS A 52 1.51 15.38 3.57
CA CYS A 52 1.93 16.54 2.81
C CYS A 52 0.85 17.62 2.75
N ASP A 53 -0.40 17.23 2.52
CA ASP A 53 -1.54 18.13 2.48
C ASP A 53 -1.78 18.79 3.85
N LEU A 54 -1.73 18.00 4.93
CA LEU A 54 -1.87 18.49 6.31
C LEU A 54 -0.72 19.41 6.73
N VAL A 55 0.53 19.09 6.39
CA VAL A 55 1.67 19.96 6.70
C VAL A 55 1.53 21.29 5.94
N LYS A 56 1.08 21.29 4.68
CA LYS A 56 0.85 22.53 3.92
C LYS A 56 -0.24 23.41 4.53
N SER A 57 -1.32 22.82 5.03
CA SER A 57 -2.41 23.59 5.65
C SER A 57 -1.97 24.31 6.93
N ILE A 58 -0.95 23.80 7.63
CA ILE A 58 -0.45 24.35 8.90
C ILE A 58 0.83 25.20 8.73
N ALA A 59 1.78 24.76 7.91
CA ALA A 59 3.05 25.45 7.68
C ALA A 59 2.84 26.85 7.07
N LEU A 60 3.82 27.73 7.23
CA LEU A 60 3.73 29.07 6.63
C LEU A 60 3.81 28.98 5.10
N PRO A 61 3.12 29.86 4.35
CA PRO A 61 3.24 29.89 2.88
C PRO A 61 4.65 30.16 2.35
N SER A 62 5.55 30.66 3.20
CA SER A 62 6.97 30.87 2.88
C SER A 62 7.85 29.63 3.11
N ASP A 63 7.32 28.60 3.78
CA ASP A 63 8.05 27.36 4.01
C ASP A 63 7.90 26.44 2.79
N GLU A 64 8.98 25.77 2.40
CA GLU A 64 8.98 24.81 1.31
C GLU A 64 8.54 23.43 1.85
N VAL A 65 7.45 22.88 1.31
CA VAL A 65 6.98 21.53 1.67
C VAL A 65 7.10 20.60 0.47
N THR A 66 8.02 19.63 0.57
CA THR A 66 8.21 18.58 -0.44
C THR A 66 7.40 17.34 -0.06
N CYS A 67 6.47 16.91 -0.93
CA CYS A 67 5.81 15.61 -0.80
C CYS A 67 6.73 14.51 -1.36
N LEU A 68 7.05 13.47 -0.57
CA LEU A 68 8.03 12.46 -0.96
C LEU A 68 7.44 11.36 -1.85
N VAL A 69 6.27 10.84 -1.45
CA VAL A 69 5.52 9.80 -2.16
C VAL A 69 4.59 10.47 -3.17
N ASP A 70 4.63 10.00 -4.42
CA ASP A 70 3.69 10.44 -5.45
C ASP A 70 2.31 9.82 -5.20
N ARG A 71 1.22 10.54 -5.50
CA ARG A 71 -0.16 10.07 -5.29
C ARG A 71 -0.52 8.79 -6.06
N LYS A 72 0.29 8.37 -7.03
CA LYS A 72 0.13 7.10 -7.76
C LYS A 72 0.81 5.91 -7.09
N GLN A 73 1.65 6.15 -6.09
CA GLN A 73 2.42 5.11 -5.43
C GLN A 73 1.68 4.66 -4.18
N ASP A 74 1.72 3.34 -3.96
CA ASP A 74 1.31 2.75 -2.70
C ASP A 74 2.32 3.10 -1.61
N VAL A 75 1.82 3.60 -0.47
CA VAL A 75 2.62 4.02 0.68
C VAL A 75 3.17 2.83 1.46
N HIS A 76 2.48 1.69 1.48
CA HIS A 76 2.89 0.47 2.17
C HIS A 76 4.04 -0.23 1.42
N ASP A 77 3.98 -0.21 0.09
CA ASP A 77 5.03 -0.77 -0.79
C ASP A 77 6.12 0.23 -1.19
N PHE A 78 6.06 1.45 -0.67
CA PHE A 78 6.97 2.52 -1.07
C PHE A 78 8.42 2.23 -0.70
N LYS A 79 9.31 2.24 -1.70
CA LYS A 79 10.76 2.13 -1.52
C LYS A 79 11.46 3.48 -1.69
N ILE A 80 12.21 3.90 -0.66
CA ILE A 80 12.99 5.14 -0.68
C ILE A 80 14.21 4.97 -1.58
N ASN A 81 14.26 5.73 -2.68
CA ASN A 81 15.43 5.74 -3.57
C ASN A 81 16.54 6.70 -3.06
N PRO A 82 17.78 6.66 -3.61
CA PRO A 82 18.88 7.50 -3.15
C PRO A 82 18.62 9.02 -3.20
N ARG A 83 17.82 9.50 -4.16
CA ARG A 83 17.47 10.92 -4.27
C ARG A 83 16.49 11.32 -3.16
N GLN A 84 15.50 10.50 -2.88
CA GLN A 84 14.56 10.68 -1.78
C GLN A 84 15.27 10.60 -0.41
N ALA A 85 16.21 9.69 -0.24
CA ALA A 85 17.06 9.63 0.94
C ALA A 85 17.88 10.93 1.15
N GLN A 86 18.34 11.57 0.08
CA GLN A 86 18.99 12.89 0.17
C GLN A 86 18.02 13.98 0.61
N LEU A 87 16.78 13.99 0.09
CA LEU A 87 15.74 14.92 0.53
C LEU A 87 15.48 14.79 2.02
N LEU A 88 15.25 13.56 2.49
CA LEU A 88 15.02 13.25 3.91
C LEU A 88 16.18 13.71 4.82
N ASN A 89 17.43 13.50 4.40
CA ASN A 89 18.60 13.90 5.17
C ASN A 89 18.81 15.42 5.22
N ASN A 90 18.43 16.14 4.17
CA ASN A 90 18.69 17.57 4.03
C ASN A 90 17.55 18.47 4.57
N ALA A 91 16.37 17.90 4.81
CA ALA A 91 15.22 18.63 5.33
C ALA A 91 15.46 19.17 6.76
N ASP A 92 14.91 20.36 7.05
CA ASP A 92 14.85 20.89 8.42
C ASP A 92 13.96 20.00 9.31
N LYS A 93 12.88 19.47 8.74
CA LYS A 93 12.01 18.46 9.37
C LYS A 93 11.48 17.45 8.34
N VAL A 94 11.24 16.23 8.81
CA VAL A 94 10.51 15.19 8.10
C VAL A 94 9.23 14.88 8.88
N PHE A 95 8.08 14.86 8.23
CA PHE A 95 6.81 14.43 8.82
C PHE A 95 6.35 13.13 8.17
N THR A 96 5.89 12.16 8.97
CA THR A 96 5.47 10.84 8.50
C THR A 96 4.39 10.24 9.40
N LEU A 97 3.53 9.39 8.83
CA LEU A 97 2.62 8.53 9.61
C LEU A 97 3.36 7.40 10.34
N GLY A 98 4.62 7.15 9.99
CA GLY A 98 5.46 6.14 10.63
C GLY A 98 5.56 4.86 9.81
N LYS A 99 6.35 3.91 10.32
CA LYS A 99 6.63 2.61 9.70
C LYS A 99 5.40 1.72 9.62
N GLU A 100 4.39 1.98 10.42
CA GLU A 100 3.12 1.26 10.40
C GLU A 100 2.37 1.54 9.10
N MET A 101 2.47 2.77 8.57
CA MET A 101 1.89 3.18 7.27
C MET A 101 2.89 3.08 6.11
N THR A 102 4.16 3.43 6.35
CA THR A 102 5.19 3.45 5.31
C THR A 102 6.40 2.69 5.84
N PRO A 103 6.43 1.35 5.72
CA PRO A 103 7.46 0.49 6.31
C PRO A 103 8.90 0.91 6.01
N SER A 104 9.16 1.51 4.85
CA SER A 104 10.48 2.04 4.48
C SER A 104 10.97 3.17 5.40
N MET A 105 10.08 3.81 6.17
CA MET A 105 10.41 4.81 7.18
C MET A 105 10.99 4.23 8.48
N ARG A 106 10.97 2.90 8.70
CA ARG A 106 11.50 2.23 9.92
C ARG A 106 12.90 2.69 10.33
N ASN A 107 13.78 2.95 9.37
CA ASN A 107 15.17 3.39 9.62
C ASN A 107 15.32 4.93 9.74
N TRP A 108 14.23 5.68 9.59
CA TRP A 108 14.19 7.14 9.53
C TRP A 108 13.45 7.77 10.70
N GLU A 109 12.55 7.04 11.37
CA GLU A 109 11.78 7.53 12.53
C GLU A 109 12.68 7.97 13.70
N SER A 110 13.80 7.28 13.92
CA SER A 110 14.74 7.59 15.00
C SER A 110 15.59 8.83 14.74
N LYS A 111 15.52 9.43 13.54
CA LYS A 111 16.29 10.64 13.22
C LYS A 111 15.69 11.83 13.94
N LYS A 112 16.55 12.69 14.50
CA LYS A 112 16.15 13.87 15.28
C LYS A 112 15.20 14.84 14.55
N GLN A 113 15.33 14.93 13.21
CA GLN A 113 14.49 15.80 12.39
C GLN A 113 13.15 15.17 11.98
N THR A 114 12.97 13.88 12.22
CA THR A 114 11.73 13.16 11.88
C THR A 114 10.71 13.31 13.00
N VAL A 115 9.48 13.58 12.61
CA VAL A 115 8.31 13.74 13.47
C VAL A 115 7.29 12.72 12.99
N VAL A 116 7.07 11.69 13.78
CA VAL A 116 6.00 10.72 13.56
C VAL A 116 4.70 11.33 14.06
N ILE A 117 3.66 11.29 13.24
CA ILE A 117 2.33 11.83 13.56
C ILE A 117 1.22 10.81 13.39
N GLY A 118 1.51 9.56 12.99
CA GLY A 118 0.49 8.53 12.82
C GLY A 118 0.12 7.82 14.13
N VAL A 119 -0.38 6.60 14.00
CA VAL A 119 -1.01 5.83 15.09
C VAL A 119 -0.16 5.67 16.35
N SER A 120 1.17 5.58 16.21
CA SER A 120 2.08 5.45 17.35
C SER A 120 2.32 6.76 18.12
N ALA A 121 1.85 7.89 17.60
CA ALA A 121 2.09 9.23 18.14
C ALA A 121 0.83 9.95 18.65
N ILE A 122 -0.36 9.45 18.34
CA ILE A 122 -1.63 10.01 18.80
C ILE A 122 -2.27 9.10 19.84
N GLU A 123 -2.95 9.70 20.82
CA GLU A 123 -3.84 8.94 21.71
C GLU A 123 -5.14 8.69 20.94
N VAL A 124 -5.33 7.44 20.51
CA VAL A 124 -6.60 6.96 19.95
C VAL A 124 -7.51 6.62 21.12
N ASP A 125 -8.76 7.09 21.06
CA ASP A 125 -9.79 6.70 22.02
C ASP A 125 -10.22 5.27 21.70
N ASP A 126 -9.77 4.31 22.51
CA ASP A 126 -10.11 2.89 22.36
C ASP A 126 -11.55 2.68 22.81
N HIS A 127 -12.48 2.54 21.85
CA HIS A 127 -13.89 2.26 22.11
C HIS A 127 -14.22 0.76 22.11
N SER A 128 -13.21 -0.12 22.16
CA SER A 128 -13.36 -1.59 22.03
C SER A 128 -13.96 -2.34 23.24
N ASP A 129 -14.81 -1.71 24.06
CA ASP A 129 -15.54 -2.36 25.17
C ASP A 129 -16.88 -2.99 24.73
N HIS A 130 -16.91 -3.65 23.57
CA HIS A 130 -18.05 -4.47 23.14
C HIS A 130 -17.67 -5.94 22.96
N SER A 131 -17.15 -6.54 24.04
CA SER A 131 -17.16 -7.99 24.24
C SER A 131 -17.68 -8.32 25.65
N GLY A 132 -18.91 -7.87 25.93
CA GLY A 132 -19.65 -8.14 27.16
C GLY A 132 -20.92 -8.95 26.92
N HIS A 133 -20.79 -10.19 26.43
CA HIS A 133 -21.86 -11.17 26.60
C HIS A 133 -21.67 -11.86 27.96
N ASP A 134 -22.25 -11.26 28.99
CA ASP A 134 -22.41 -11.86 30.30
C ASP A 134 -23.37 -13.07 30.23
N ASP A 135 -22.83 -14.23 30.58
CA ASP A 135 -23.56 -15.46 30.86
C ASP A 135 -24.47 -15.30 32.08
N HIS A 136 -25.76 -15.60 31.95
CA HIS A 136 -26.54 -16.10 33.09
C HIS A 136 -27.64 -17.08 32.65
N ALA A 137 -27.32 -18.38 32.76
CA ALA A 137 -28.31 -19.41 33.08
C ALA A 137 -27.68 -20.41 34.05
N GLU A 138 -27.95 -20.21 35.34
CA GLU A 138 -27.71 -21.20 36.38
C GLU A 138 -28.52 -22.47 36.11
N HIS A 139 -27.89 -23.65 36.20
CA HIS A 139 -28.48 -24.80 36.89
C HIS A 139 -27.41 -25.80 37.36
N SER A 140 -27.23 -25.82 38.67
CA SER A 140 -26.86 -26.92 39.57
C SER A 140 -26.83 -28.36 39.03
N ALA A 141 -25.75 -29.10 39.32
CA ALA A 141 -25.79 -30.35 40.10
C ALA A 141 -24.38 -30.87 40.47
N LYS A 142 -24.34 -31.62 41.57
CA LYS A 142 -23.22 -32.00 42.41
C LYS A 142 -22.45 -33.26 41.94
N VAL A 143 -21.14 -33.25 42.22
CA VAL A 143 -20.33 -34.31 42.89
C VAL A 143 -20.23 -35.68 42.20
N ASP A 144 -19.01 -36.10 41.80
CA ASP A 144 -18.33 -37.18 42.53
C ASP A 144 -16.84 -37.31 42.19
N ASN A 145 -16.14 -37.75 43.23
CA ASN A 145 -14.73 -37.97 43.44
C ASN A 145 -14.31 -39.31 42.82
N HIS A 146 -13.11 -39.47 42.23
CA HIS A 146 -12.36 -40.74 42.33
C HIS A 146 -10.87 -40.58 41.98
N SER A 147 -10.05 -41.06 42.91
CA SER A 147 -8.60 -41.21 42.85
C SER A 147 -8.17 -42.55 42.25
N ASP A 148 -6.95 -42.55 41.71
CA ASP A 148 -5.99 -43.65 41.53
C ASP A 148 -6.39 -44.91 40.74
N HIS A 149 -5.61 -45.21 39.70
CA HIS A 149 -4.96 -46.51 39.53
C HIS A 149 -3.71 -46.35 38.64
N GLY A 150 -2.56 -46.76 39.18
CA GLY A 150 -1.33 -46.90 38.43
C GLY A 150 -1.18 -48.27 37.75
N GLY A 151 -0.18 -48.35 36.89
CA GLY A 151 0.58 -49.57 36.62
C GLY A 151 0.46 -50.17 35.22
N HIS A 152 1.65 -50.31 34.59
CA HIS A 152 2.03 -51.26 33.53
C HIS A 152 1.67 -50.86 32.09
N ASP A 153 2.49 -51.11 31.06
CA ASP A 153 3.86 -51.61 30.90
C ASP A 153 4.23 -51.32 29.42
N ASP A 154 5.53 -51.38 29.13
CA ASP A 154 6.16 -51.23 27.83
C ASP A 154 5.41 -51.84 26.63
N HIS A 155 5.28 -51.04 25.56
CA HIS A 155 5.34 -51.58 24.20
C HIS A 155 6.18 -50.66 23.31
N SER A 156 7.33 -51.19 22.90
CA SER A 156 8.16 -50.66 21.83
C SER A 156 7.52 -50.89 20.46
N ASP A 157 7.87 -49.99 19.54
CA ASP A 157 7.94 -50.13 18.08
C ASP A 157 6.63 -50.11 17.27
N HIS A 158 6.41 -48.99 16.56
CA HIS A 158 6.52 -48.90 15.09
C HIS A 158 5.62 -47.80 14.49
N GLY A 159 6.12 -47.18 13.41
CA GLY A 159 5.28 -46.69 12.33
C GLY A 159 5.12 -45.18 12.30
N GLY A 160 5.86 -44.54 11.38
CA GLY A 160 5.63 -43.15 11.04
C GLY A 160 4.29 -42.94 10.34
N HIS A 161 3.77 -41.74 10.49
CA HIS A 161 2.75 -41.10 9.64
C HIS A 161 3.02 -39.61 9.78
N ASP A 162 3.63 -39.03 8.74
CA ASP A 162 2.92 -38.21 7.75
C ASP A 162 2.77 -36.79 8.27
N ASP A 163 3.87 -36.03 8.14
CA ASP A 163 3.82 -34.58 8.16
C ASP A 163 2.92 -34.15 7.00
N HIS A 164 1.70 -33.71 7.34
CA HIS A 164 0.79 -33.08 6.40
C HIS A 164 1.49 -31.84 5.80
N ALA A 165 1.69 -31.89 4.48
CA ALA A 165 2.36 -30.87 3.68
C ALA A 165 1.51 -29.60 3.51
N GLU A 166 1.29 -28.87 4.59
CA GLU A 166 0.97 -27.44 4.47
C GLU A 166 2.26 -26.69 4.10
N GLY A 167 2.26 -25.98 2.95
CA GLY A 167 3.38 -25.13 2.52
C GLY A 167 4.33 -25.68 1.43
N ALA A 168 3.90 -26.62 0.56
CA ALA A 168 4.82 -27.20 -0.44
C ALA A 168 5.25 -26.25 -1.60
N PHE A 169 4.52 -25.16 -1.84
CA PHE A 169 4.85 -24.12 -2.82
C PHE A 169 4.27 -22.77 -2.38
N GLU A 170 4.97 -21.68 -2.68
CA GLU A 170 4.53 -20.30 -2.43
C GLU A 170 3.90 -19.64 -3.66
N TRP A 171 4.28 -20.09 -4.86
CA TRP A 171 3.78 -19.52 -6.11
C TRP A 171 3.38 -20.57 -7.14
N ALA A 172 2.32 -20.27 -7.88
CA ALA A 172 1.91 -21.00 -9.06
C ALA A 172 1.59 -20.05 -10.22
N GLY A 173 2.16 -20.29 -11.39
CA GLY A 173 1.89 -19.52 -12.61
C GLY A 173 1.43 -20.40 -13.76
N LYS A 174 0.31 -20.05 -14.38
CA LYS A 174 -0.21 -20.67 -15.59
C LYS A 174 0.22 -19.87 -16.80
N PHE A 175 0.80 -20.53 -17.78
CA PHE A 175 1.31 -19.94 -19.01
C PHE A 175 0.67 -20.56 -20.25
N GLN A 176 0.43 -19.75 -21.27
CA GLN A 176 0.15 -20.23 -22.62
C GLN A 176 1.47 -20.24 -23.41
N LEU A 177 2.02 -21.42 -23.69
CA LEU A 177 3.35 -21.56 -24.30
C LEU A 177 3.29 -22.30 -25.64
N SER A 178 4.12 -21.86 -26.57
CA SER A 178 4.37 -22.55 -27.84
C SER A 178 5.55 -23.49 -27.70
N LYS A 179 5.63 -24.51 -28.55
CA LYS A 179 6.79 -25.39 -28.65
C LYS A 179 8.04 -24.56 -28.90
N GLY A 180 9.02 -24.69 -28.01
CA GLY A 180 10.23 -23.89 -28.05
C GLY A 180 11.05 -23.98 -26.78
N SER A 181 12.11 -23.19 -26.76
CA SER A 181 13.03 -23.05 -25.62
C SER A 181 12.85 -21.68 -25.00
N TYR A 182 12.80 -21.66 -23.68
CA TYR A 182 12.61 -20.47 -22.84
C TYR A 182 13.72 -20.44 -21.79
N LYS A 183 13.91 -19.28 -21.15
CA LYS A 183 14.86 -19.10 -20.06
C LYS A 183 14.14 -18.74 -18.78
N TRP A 184 14.51 -19.42 -17.71
CA TRP A 184 14.12 -19.08 -16.35
C TRP A 184 15.36 -18.62 -15.59
N SER A 185 15.40 -17.37 -15.13
CA SER A 185 16.55 -16.76 -14.46
C SER A 185 16.26 -16.45 -12.99
N PHE A 186 17.27 -16.68 -12.16
CA PHE A 186 17.33 -16.25 -10.78
C PHE A 186 18.53 -15.32 -10.65
N ALA A 187 18.35 -14.14 -10.11
CA ALA A 187 19.39 -13.15 -9.85
C ALA A 187 19.53 -12.93 -8.34
N LYS A 188 20.73 -12.51 -7.94
CA LYS A 188 20.97 -12.07 -6.57
C LYS A 188 20.30 -10.72 -6.33
N VAL A 189 19.59 -10.60 -5.21
CA VAL A 189 19.06 -9.34 -4.71
C VAL A 189 19.98 -8.90 -3.57
N ASP A 190 20.48 -7.65 -3.62
CA ASP A 190 21.46 -7.12 -2.67
C ASP A 190 22.75 -7.96 -2.48
N GLY A 191 23.14 -8.72 -3.51
CA GLY A 191 24.39 -9.51 -3.53
C GLY A 191 24.26 -10.96 -3.06
N GLU A 192 23.05 -11.40 -2.68
CA GLU A 192 22.77 -12.76 -2.21
C GLU A 192 21.54 -13.36 -2.92
N TYR A 193 21.47 -14.69 -3.03
CA TYR A 193 20.23 -15.37 -3.41
C TYR A 193 19.41 -15.57 -2.12
N ALA A 194 18.08 -15.46 -2.19
CA ALA A 194 17.22 -15.71 -1.04
C ALA A 194 17.49 -17.11 -0.43
N ASP A 195 17.66 -18.12 -1.29
CA ASP A 195 18.03 -19.48 -0.91
C ASP A 195 19.14 -20.06 -1.77
N PRO A 196 19.90 -21.07 -1.30
CA PRO A 196 20.94 -21.71 -2.11
C PRO A 196 20.40 -22.62 -3.22
N ALA A 197 19.16 -23.09 -3.07
CA ALA A 197 18.45 -23.90 -4.04
C ALA A 197 16.94 -23.84 -3.76
N MET A 198 16.12 -24.13 -4.77
CA MET A 198 14.66 -24.24 -4.60
C MET A 198 14.09 -25.41 -5.40
N LYS A 199 12.90 -25.87 -5.05
CA LYS A 199 12.15 -26.82 -5.86
C LYS A 199 11.18 -26.16 -6.83
N MET A 200 10.97 -26.83 -7.96
CA MET A 200 10.04 -26.41 -8.99
C MET A 200 9.40 -27.61 -9.68
N VAL A 201 8.11 -27.51 -10.00
CA VAL A 201 7.37 -28.48 -10.82
C VAL A 201 6.78 -27.77 -12.04
N ILE A 202 6.83 -28.42 -13.20
CA ILE A 202 6.23 -27.92 -14.45
C ILE A 202 5.29 -28.98 -15.00
N LEU A 203 3.99 -28.70 -15.00
CA LEU A 203 2.94 -29.60 -15.46
C LEU A 203 2.29 -29.06 -16.73
N LYS A 204 1.98 -29.94 -17.68
CA LYS A 204 1.12 -29.60 -18.82
C LYS A 204 -0.33 -29.62 -18.33
N SER A 205 -0.82 -28.46 -17.89
CA SER A 205 -2.15 -28.28 -17.32
C SER A 205 -2.68 -26.89 -17.59
N ASN A 206 -4.00 -26.78 -17.74
CA ASN A 206 -4.74 -25.53 -17.90
C ASN A 206 -5.37 -25.03 -16.60
N ASP A 207 -5.23 -25.77 -15.51
CA ASP A 207 -5.91 -25.56 -14.25
C ASP A 207 -4.89 -25.63 -13.10
N ILE A 208 -4.73 -24.50 -12.39
CA ILE A 208 -3.80 -24.41 -11.26
C ILE A 208 -4.33 -25.28 -10.13
N GLU A 209 -5.58 -25.06 -9.72
CA GLU A 209 -6.27 -25.77 -8.63
C GLU A 209 -6.28 -27.27 -8.86
N GLY A 210 -6.73 -27.72 -10.03
CA GLY A 210 -6.77 -29.14 -10.38
C GLY A 210 -5.41 -29.84 -10.46
N SER A 211 -4.31 -29.07 -10.41
CA SER A 211 -2.94 -29.62 -10.45
C SER A 211 -2.20 -29.49 -9.11
N GLU A 212 -2.78 -28.84 -8.11
CA GLU A 212 -2.08 -28.52 -6.86
C GLU A 212 -1.72 -29.77 -6.05
N ASP A 213 -2.65 -30.71 -5.88
CA ASP A 213 -2.40 -31.91 -5.07
C ASP A 213 -1.24 -32.71 -5.66
N LEU A 214 -1.22 -32.85 -6.99
CA LEU A 214 -0.12 -33.48 -7.70
C LEU A 214 1.18 -32.67 -7.55
N ALA A 215 1.12 -31.34 -7.62
CA ALA A 215 2.29 -30.49 -7.42
C ALA A 215 2.86 -30.61 -6.01
N LYS A 216 2.01 -30.58 -4.98
CA LYS A 216 2.36 -30.77 -3.55
C LYS A 216 3.02 -32.13 -3.33
N GLU A 217 2.42 -33.20 -3.88
CA GLU A 217 3.00 -34.54 -3.82
C GLU A 217 4.40 -34.58 -4.47
N LEU A 218 4.55 -34.00 -5.66
CA LEU A 218 5.81 -33.99 -6.40
C LEU A 218 6.89 -33.14 -5.72
N LEU A 219 6.53 -31.99 -5.14
CA LEU A 219 7.44 -31.11 -4.40
C LEU A 219 7.87 -31.72 -3.06
N GLY A 220 6.95 -32.37 -2.35
CA GLY A 220 7.24 -33.13 -1.13
C GLY A 220 8.04 -34.42 -1.39
N SER A 221 8.00 -34.94 -2.62
CA SER A 221 8.67 -36.18 -2.99
C SER A 221 10.20 -36.11 -2.84
N ARG A 222 10.80 -37.21 -2.37
CA ARG A 222 12.25 -37.42 -2.38
C ARG A 222 12.79 -37.65 -3.80
N PHE A 223 11.92 -37.96 -4.77
CA PHE A 223 12.29 -38.22 -6.16
C PHE A 223 12.33 -36.92 -6.98
N SER A 224 13.39 -36.14 -6.81
CA SER A 224 13.63 -34.91 -7.56
C SER A 224 14.82 -35.00 -8.50
N THR A 225 14.79 -34.17 -9.55
CA THR A 225 15.86 -34.08 -10.54
C THR A 225 16.68 -32.80 -10.30
N LYS A 226 17.93 -32.97 -9.86
CA LYS A 226 18.82 -31.82 -9.63
C LYS A 226 19.26 -31.17 -10.95
N ARG A 227 19.26 -29.84 -10.98
CA ARG A 227 19.79 -29.02 -12.06
C ARG A 227 20.69 -27.93 -11.48
N ASN A 228 21.71 -27.57 -12.23
CA ASN A 228 22.61 -26.46 -11.95
C ASN A 228 22.49 -25.45 -13.10
N ASN A 229 23.20 -24.33 -13.01
CA ASN A 229 23.23 -23.29 -14.04
C ASN A 229 23.34 -23.85 -15.47
N ASN A 230 22.51 -23.34 -16.37
CA ASN A 230 22.25 -23.74 -17.75
C ASN A 230 21.62 -25.13 -17.93
N GLY A 231 21.13 -25.75 -16.85
CA GLY A 231 20.42 -27.02 -16.90
C GLY A 231 19.06 -26.92 -17.59
N THR A 232 18.62 -28.02 -18.19
CA THR A 232 17.33 -28.08 -18.91
C THR A 232 16.21 -28.65 -18.04
N LEU A 233 15.09 -27.93 -18.00
CA LEU A 233 13.81 -28.27 -17.39
C LEU A 233 12.84 -28.66 -18.50
N THR A 234 12.06 -29.71 -18.28
CA THR A 234 11.05 -30.16 -19.23
C THR A 234 9.82 -30.59 -18.45
N ALA A 235 8.65 -30.13 -18.89
CA ALA A 235 7.38 -30.48 -18.26
C ALA A 235 7.26 -32.01 -18.12
N SER A 236 7.04 -32.47 -16.89
CA SER A 236 6.91 -33.87 -16.51
C SER A 236 6.37 -34.00 -15.09
N ASN A 237 5.90 -35.19 -14.72
CA ASN A 237 5.43 -35.46 -13.35
C ASN A 237 6.60 -35.72 -12.40
N LYS A 238 7.52 -34.75 -12.29
CA LYS A 238 8.70 -34.77 -11.41
C LYS A 238 9.03 -33.35 -10.95
N ALA A 239 9.48 -33.23 -9.70
CA ALA A 239 10.08 -32.00 -9.20
C ALA A 239 11.55 -31.87 -9.66
N PHE A 240 11.96 -30.64 -9.93
CA PHE A 240 13.34 -30.24 -10.10
C PHE A 240 13.84 -29.58 -8.82
N VAL A 241 15.10 -29.83 -8.46
CA VAL A 241 15.82 -29.03 -7.45
C VAL A 241 16.83 -28.17 -8.21
N LEU A 242 16.61 -26.87 -8.19
CA LEU A 242 17.38 -25.86 -8.90
C LEU A 242 18.47 -25.34 -7.96
N ASN A 243 19.72 -25.76 -8.16
CA ASN A 243 20.84 -25.28 -7.33
C ASN A 243 21.43 -24.02 -7.96
N PHE A 244 21.48 -22.92 -7.21
CA PHE A 244 22.00 -21.66 -7.70
C PHE A 244 23.51 -21.58 -7.60
N ASP A 245 24.16 -21.03 -8.64
CA ASP A 245 25.62 -20.83 -8.64
C ASP A 245 25.96 -19.60 -7.80
N GLN A 246 26.31 -19.84 -6.54
CA GLN A 246 26.61 -18.80 -5.54
C GLN A 246 27.72 -17.81 -5.95
N ARG A 247 28.52 -18.17 -6.96
CA ARG A 247 29.61 -17.34 -7.51
C ARG A 247 29.18 -16.43 -8.66
N LYS A 248 27.92 -16.53 -9.11
CA LYS A 248 27.37 -15.73 -10.20
C LYS A 248 26.26 -14.81 -9.70
N GLU A 249 26.19 -13.63 -10.30
CA GLU A 249 25.09 -12.68 -10.11
C GLU A 249 23.74 -13.22 -10.60
N SER A 250 23.75 -14.15 -11.55
CA SER A 250 22.54 -14.84 -11.99
C SER A 250 22.79 -16.30 -12.38
N THR A 251 21.82 -17.14 -12.05
CA THR A 251 21.70 -18.54 -12.46
C THR A 251 20.52 -18.67 -13.42
N VAL A 252 20.77 -19.26 -14.59
CA VAL A 252 19.76 -19.41 -15.64
C VAL A 252 19.49 -20.88 -15.92
N PHE A 253 18.24 -21.26 -16.11
CA PHE A 253 17.79 -22.58 -16.52
C PHE A 253 17.07 -22.50 -17.86
N ASN A 254 17.18 -23.54 -18.68
CA ASN A 254 16.49 -23.62 -19.97
C ASN A 254 15.18 -24.40 -19.78
N VAL A 255 14.03 -23.84 -20.12
CA VAL A 255 12.73 -24.51 -20.08
C VAL A 255 12.36 -24.95 -21.49
N GLU A 256 12.26 -26.26 -21.71
CA GLU A 256 11.93 -26.85 -23.01
C GLU A 256 10.47 -27.28 -23.06
N ILE A 257 9.70 -26.64 -23.95
CA ILE A 257 8.30 -26.94 -24.22
C ILE A 257 8.23 -27.77 -25.50
N LYS A 258 7.78 -29.03 -25.37
CA LYS A 258 7.77 -30.00 -26.49
C LYS A 258 6.60 -29.81 -27.46
N GLU A 259 5.50 -29.27 -26.96
CA GLU A 259 4.23 -29.12 -27.68
C GLU A 259 3.54 -27.83 -27.21
N ASP A 260 2.85 -27.16 -28.12
CA ASP A 260 2.03 -26.00 -27.79
C ASP A 260 0.95 -26.41 -26.76
N GLY A 261 0.68 -25.53 -25.80
CA GLY A 261 -0.33 -25.78 -24.79
C GLY A 261 -0.23 -24.89 -23.57
N GLN A 262 -1.10 -25.18 -22.60
CA GLN A 262 -1.06 -24.53 -21.30
C GLN A 262 -0.22 -25.36 -20.33
N TYR A 263 0.60 -24.65 -19.57
CA TYR A 263 1.51 -25.22 -18.59
C TYR A 263 1.36 -24.46 -17.28
N THR A 264 1.36 -25.20 -16.18
CA THR A 264 1.34 -24.64 -14.83
C THR A 264 2.65 -24.95 -14.14
N PHE A 265 3.25 -23.91 -13.58
CA PHE A 265 4.54 -23.91 -12.93
C PHE A 265 4.27 -23.71 -11.45
N PHE A 266 4.89 -24.51 -10.59
CA PHE A 266 4.80 -24.39 -9.14
C PHE A 266 6.21 -24.24 -8.59
N THR A 267 6.44 -23.26 -7.72
CA THR A 267 7.74 -22.97 -7.14
C THR A 267 7.66 -22.90 -5.62
N GLU A 268 8.68 -23.45 -4.96
CA GLU A 268 8.81 -23.41 -3.50
C GLU A 268 8.79 -21.97 -2.97
N HIS A 269 9.44 -21.07 -3.71
CA HIS A 269 9.50 -19.64 -3.44
C HIS A 269 8.90 -18.78 -4.54
N MET A 270 8.62 -17.53 -4.22
CA MET A 270 8.13 -16.53 -5.15
C MET A 270 9.19 -16.16 -6.20
N PRO A 271 8.91 -16.26 -7.51
CA PRO A 271 9.92 -15.98 -8.54
C PRO A 271 10.53 -14.57 -8.47
N PHE A 272 9.75 -13.57 -8.05
CA PHE A 272 10.19 -12.18 -7.92
C PHE A 272 11.23 -11.95 -6.82
N GLU A 273 11.35 -12.84 -5.83
CA GLU A 273 12.42 -12.77 -4.82
C GLU A 273 13.81 -12.94 -5.43
N PHE A 274 13.85 -13.38 -6.68
CA PHE A 274 15.06 -13.60 -7.45
C PHE A 274 15.13 -12.69 -8.69
N GLU A 275 14.32 -11.62 -8.74
CA GLU A 275 14.36 -10.61 -9.79
C GLU A 275 15.09 -9.35 -9.33
N ALA A 276 16.32 -9.16 -9.81
CA ALA A 276 17.07 -7.94 -9.54
C ALA A 276 16.78 -6.84 -10.57
N ASN A 277 17.03 -7.14 -11.86
CA ASN A 277 16.95 -6.15 -12.95
C ASN A 277 16.28 -6.68 -14.23
N GLU A 278 15.92 -7.96 -14.25
CA GLU A 278 15.37 -8.63 -15.42
C GLU A 278 14.28 -9.62 -14.98
N HIS A 279 13.22 -9.72 -15.78
CA HIS A 279 12.12 -10.66 -15.54
C HIS A 279 12.60 -12.12 -15.49
N PHE A 280 12.01 -12.91 -14.59
CA PHE A 280 12.42 -14.28 -14.30
C PHE A 280 12.16 -15.23 -15.48
N PHE A 281 11.20 -14.94 -16.37
CA PHE A 281 10.86 -15.84 -17.48
C PHE A 281 10.86 -15.15 -18.85
N LYS A 282 11.65 -15.68 -19.79
CA LYS A 282 11.86 -15.09 -21.12
C LYS A 282 11.81 -16.11 -22.26
N ASP A 283 11.39 -15.65 -23.42
CA ASP A 283 11.40 -16.43 -24.66
C ASP A 283 12.79 -16.47 -25.35
N ALA A 284 12.88 -17.19 -26.46
CA ALA A 284 14.11 -17.30 -27.25
C ALA A 284 14.59 -15.96 -27.86
N LEU A 285 13.72 -14.97 -27.99
CA LEU A 285 14.03 -13.61 -28.45
C LEU A 285 14.37 -12.67 -27.29
N ASN A 286 14.42 -13.17 -26.06
CA ASN A 286 14.66 -12.43 -24.83
C ASN A 286 13.52 -11.45 -24.47
N SER A 287 12.31 -11.74 -24.92
CA SER A 287 11.08 -11.04 -24.51
C SER A 287 10.53 -11.67 -23.25
N ASP A 288 9.94 -10.85 -22.37
CA ASP A 288 9.34 -11.30 -21.12
C ASP A 288 8.06 -12.11 -21.41
N VAL A 289 7.87 -13.18 -20.63
CA VAL A 289 6.74 -14.11 -20.76
C VAL A 289 5.99 -14.15 -19.45
N GLU A 290 4.83 -13.49 -19.42
CA GLU A 290 3.98 -13.40 -18.24
C GLU A 290 3.02 -14.59 -18.09
N PRO A 291 2.67 -14.98 -16.85
CA PRO A 291 1.59 -15.92 -16.63
C PRO A 291 0.24 -15.31 -17.03
N ILE A 292 -0.63 -16.13 -17.63
CA ILE A 292 -2.02 -15.77 -17.94
C ILE A 292 -2.95 -15.88 -16.71
N ALA A 293 -2.48 -16.52 -15.64
CA ALA A 293 -3.08 -16.54 -14.31
C ALA A 293 -2.02 -16.99 -13.31
N GLN A 294 -2.04 -16.50 -12.07
CA GLN A 294 -1.12 -16.92 -11.03
C GLN A 294 -1.76 -16.90 -9.65
N VAL A 295 -1.14 -17.61 -8.71
CA VAL A 295 -1.48 -17.61 -7.29
C VAL A 295 -0.18 -17.41 -6.49
N PRO A 296 -0.13 -16.39 -5.61
CA PRO A 296 -1.11 -15.31 -5.47
C PRO A 296 -1.11 -14.37 -6.70
N ASP A 297 -2.24 -13.71 -6.96
CA ASP A 297 -2.46 -12.85 -8.14
C ASP A 297 -1.66 -11.53 -8.03
N GLU A 298 -0.91 -11.18 -9.08
CA GLU A 298 -0.05 -9.97 -9.13
C GLU A 298 -0.81 -8.63 -9.18
N GLY A 299 -2.14 -8.66 -9.01
CA GLY A 299 -2.99 -7.48 -8.87
C GLY A 299 -3.24 -7.06 -7.41
N GLU A 300 -2.49 -7.63 -6.47
CA GLU A 300 -2.61 -7.35 -5.06
C GLU A 300 -1.32 -6.74 -4.54
N GLY A 301 -1.39 -5.47 -4.09
CA GLY A 301 -0.35 -4.84 -3.27
C GLY A 301 0.14 -5.83 -2.24
N HIS A 302 1.46 -5.93 -2.10
CA HIS A 302 2.08 -7.00 -1.35
C HIS A 302 1.56 -6.94 0.09
N HIS A 303 1.02 -8.08 0.54
CA HIS A 303 0.33 -8.17 1.81
C HIS A 303 1.22 -7.68 2.95
N HIS A 304 0.61 -6.81 3.73
CA HIS A 304 1.16 -6.16 4.88
C HIS A 304 1.70 -7.22 5.83
N HIS A 305 2.93 -7.03 6.28
CA HIS A 305 3.35 -7.68 7.50
C HIS A 305 2.48 -7.12 8.63
N ASP A 306 1.42 -7.85 8.99
CA ASP A 306 0.88 -7.78 10.35
C ASP A 306 1.97 -8.27 11.30
N HIS A 307 2.80 -7.32 11.72
CA HIS A 307 3.66 -7.48 12.88
C HIS A 307 2.88 -7.12 14.14
N GLY A 308 1.65 -7.64 14.34
CA GLY A 308 0.83 -7.35 15.52
C GLY A 308 0.78 -5.85 15.85
N GLY A 309 0.76 -5.03 14.80
CA GLY A 309 0.92 -3.58 14.88
C GLY A 309 -0.45 -2.89 14.88
N LEU A 310 -0.52 -1.70 15.47
CA LEU A 310 -1.72 -0.87 15.46
C LEU A 310 -2.15 -0.56 14.01
N ASP A 311 -3.45 -0.56 13.72
CA ASP A 311 -3.98 -0.15 12.41
C ASP A 311 -3.52 1.28 12.10
N PRO A 312 -2.76 1.50 11.01
CA PRO A 312 -2.21 2.82 10.69
C PRO A 312 -3.20 3.79 10.03
N HIS A 313 -4.42 3.37 9.67
CA HIS A 313 -5.41 4.16 8.91
C HIS A 313 -6.22 5.14 9.77
N VAL A 314 -5.56 5.79 10.73
CA VAL A 314 -6.18 6.65 11.76
C VAL A 314 -6.95 7.87 11.22
N TRP A 315 -6.63 8.32 10.01
CA TRP A 315 -7.12 9.60 9.48
C TRP A 315 -8.55 9.57 8.96
N HIS A 316 -9.19 8.40 8.89
CA HIS A 316 -10.61 8.35 8.51
C HIS A 316 -11.52 8.90 9.61
N ASP A 317 -10.99 9.16 10.80
CA ASP A 317 -11.59 10.01 11.83
C ASP A 317 -10.98 11.43 11.79
N PRO A 318 -11.77 12.49 11.52
CA PRO A 318 -11.31 13.87 11.53
C PRO A 318 -10.64 14.31 12.85
N HIS A 319 -11.07 13.79 14.01
CA HIS A 319 -10.46 14.11 15.30
C HIS A 319 -9.03 13.58 15.40
N ASN A 320 -8.74 12.43 14.80
CA ASN A 320 -7.37 11.95 14.70
C ASN A 320 -6.54 12.89 13.81
N ILE A 321 -7.09 13.40 12.70
CA ILE A 321 -6.39 14.42 11.88
C ILE A 321 -6.08 15.69 12.69
N ILE A 322 -6.99 16.14 13.54
CA ILE A 322 -6.76 17.27 14.45
C ILE A 322 -5.59 16.97 15.41
N LYS A 323 -5.57 15.77 16.02
CA LYS A 323 -4.46 15.31 16.87
C LYS A 323 -3.12 15.31 16.12
N MET A 324 -3.10 14.78 14.89
CA MET A 324 -1.91 14.82 14.01
C MET A 324 -1.46 16.25 13.71
N GLY A 325 -2.41 17.13 13.38
CA GLY A 325 -2.18 18.55 13.11
C GLY A 325 -1.58 19.29 14.30
N ASN A 326 -2.02 18.97 15.52
CA ASN A 326 -1.48 19.57 16.73
C ASN A 326 0.01 19.20 16.93
N ILE A 327 0.41 17.96 16.62
CA ILE A 327 1.82 17.54 16.65
C ILE A 327 2.65 18.36 15.65
N ILE A 328 2.13 18.56 14.43
CA ILE A 328 2.78 19.41 13.41
C ILE A 328 2.91 20.84 13.94
N ASN A 329 1.82 21.45 14.41
CA ASN A 329 1.77 22.80 14.95
C ASN A 329 2.83 23.02 16.05
N GLU A 330 2.87 22.14 17.04
CA GLU A 330 3.83 22.22 18.14
C GLU A 330 5.27 21.97 17.68
N SER A 331 5.49 21.07 16.72
CA SER A 331 6.81 20.84 16.15
C SER A 331 7.35 22.07 15.40
N LEU A 332 6.52 22.71 14.58
CA LEU A 332 6.89 23.92 13.83
C LEU A 332 7.10 25.13 14.76
N LYS A 333 6.27 25.29 15.79
CA LYS A 333 6.40 26.37 16.78
C LYS A 333 7.68 26.27 17.62
N LYS A 334 8.20 25.07 17.86
CA LYS A 334 9.48 24.85 18.55
C LYS A 334 10.66 25.40 17.75
N ASP A 335 10.62 25.30 16.42
CA ASP A 335 11.69 25.73 15.53
C ASP A 335 11.60 27.23 15.17
N ALA A 336 10.42 27.83 15.30
CA ALA A 336 10.19 29.25 15.06
C ALA A 336 10.82 30.11 16.16
N SER A 337 11.72 31.04 15.82
CA SER A 337 12.37 31.91 16.83
C SER A 337 11.48 33.08 17.29
N LYS A 338 10.70 33.67 16.38
CA LYS A 338 9.87 34.87 16.63
C LYS A 338 8.48 34.49 17.16
N ARG A 339 7.96 35.26 18.13
CA ARG A 339 6.59 35.09 18.65
C ARG A 339 5.51 35.29 17.57
N SER A 340 5.73 36.21 16.64
CA SER A 340 4.80 36.46 15.53
C SER A 340 4.66 35.25 14.60
N ILE A 341 5.76 34.56 14.30
CA ILE A 341 5.76 33.34 13.47
C ILE A 341 4.98 32.23 14.18
N ARG A 342 5.24 31.99 15.46
CA ARG A 342 4.48 31.01 16.25
C ARG A 342 2.98 31.29 16.27
N LYS A 343 2.58 32.57 16.34
CA LYS A 343 1.18 32.98 16.30
C LYS A 343 0.54 32.65 14.94
N GLN A 344 1.24 32.93 13.84
CA GLN A 344 0.74 32.65 12.49
C GLN A 344 0.56 31.14 12.23
N ILE A 345 1.52 30.31 12.66
CA ILE A 345 1.39 28.85 12.57
C ILE A 345 0.17 28.37 13.35
N ASN A 346 0.01 28.86 14.59
CA ASN A 346 -1.13 28.51 15.43
C ASN A 346 -2.48 28.95 14.83
N GLU A 347 -2.55 30.15 14.26
CA GLU A 347 -3.76 30.65 13.58
C GLU A 347 -4.10 29.84 12.31
N ARG A 348 -3.11 29.22 11.65
CA ARG A 348 -3.35 28.30 10.53
C ARG A 348 -3.85 26.95 11.01
N PHE A 349 -3.23 26.40 12.06
CA PHE A 349 -3.71 25.19 12.72
C PHE A 349 -5.16 25.35 13.22
N GLU A 350 -5.50 26.43 13.92
CA GLU A 350 -6.87 26.69 14.41
C GLU A 350 -7.92 26.76 13.27
N LYS A 351 -7.52 27.17 12.06
CA LYS A 351 -8.40 27.15 10.88
C LYS A 351 -8.57 25.74 10.31
N ALA A 352 -7.47 24.98 10.22
CA ALA A 352 -7.54 23.59 9.79
C ALA A 352 -8.40 22.76 10.75
N ASP A 353 -8.19 22.95 12.06
CA ASP A 353 -8.96 22.37 13.16
C ASP A 353 -10.47 22.65 13.01
N SER A 354 -10.84 23.92 12.86
CA SER A 354 -12.25 24.31 12.65
C SER A 354 -12.88 23.66 11.41
N ILE A 355 -12.15 23.49 10.31
CA ILE A 355 -12.68 22.82 9.11
C ILE A 355 -12.88 21.32 9.34
N LEU A 356 -12.01 20.69 10.14
CA LEU A 356 -12.10 19.26 10.46
C LEU A 356 -13.24 18.97 11.45
N GLU A 357 -13.52 19.87 12.40
CA GLU A 357 -14.71 19.82 13.27
C GLU A 357 -16.01 19.98 12.47
N ASP A 358 -16.03 20.92 11.51
CA ASP A 358 -17.17 21.09 10.61
C ASP A 358 -17.35 19.85 9.70
N LEU A 359 -16.24 19.22 9.29
CA LEU A 359 -16.25 17.97 8.52
C LEU A 359 -16.80 16.80 9.35
N ASP A 360 -16.37 16.63 10.60
CA ASP A 360 -16.92 15.63 11.51
C ASP A 360 -18.44 15.78 11.64
N SER A 361 -18.90 16.99 11.97
CA SER A 361 -20.32 17.32 12.09
C SER A 361 -21.08 17.00 10.80
N TRP A 362 -20.48 17.31 9.64
CA TRP A 362 -21.06 16.99 8.34
C TRP A 362 -21.17 15.48 8.11
N ILE A 363 -20.13 14.69 8.44
CA ILE A 363 -20.14 13.22 8.31
C ILE A 363 -21.23 12.62 9.19
N VAL A 364 -21.34 13.05 10.45
CA VAL A 364 -22.39 12.61 11.39
C VAL A 364 -23.79 12.84 10.80
N GLU A 365 -24.03 14.00 10.19
CA GLU A 365 -25.31 14.30 9.53
C GLU A 365 -25.58 13.36 8.34
N GLN A 366 -24.57 13.10 7.50
CA GLN A 366 -24.74 12.24 6.32
C GLN A 366 -24.98 10.78 6.73
N VAL A 367 -24.19 10.27 7.67
CA VAL A 367 -24.31 8.91 8.22
C VAL A 367 -25.65 8.71 8.92
N GLY A 368 -26.17 9.75 9.58
CA GLY A 368 -27.50 9.74 10.19
C GLY A 368 -28.66 9.47 9.22
N SER A 369 -28.43 9.60 7.91
CA SER A 369 -29.42 9.24 6.88
C SER A 369 -29.53 7.72 6.62
N ILE A 370 -28.55 6.93 7.09
CA ILE A 370 -28.50 5.48 6.94
C ILE A 370 -29.18 4.82 8.16
N PRO A 371 -30.12 3.87 7.96
CA PRO A 371 -30.62 3.01 9.04
C PRO A 371 -29.48 2.31 9.77
N GLU A 372 -29.51 2.24 11.11
CA GLU A 372 -28.41 1.67 11.92
C GLU A 372 -28.09 0.23 11.51
N GLU A 373 -29.11 -0.58 11.20
CA GLU A 373 -28.98 -1.97 10.76
C GLU A 373 -28.27 -2.15 9.41
N ASN A 374 -28.09 -1.08 8.65
CA ASN A 374 -27.43 -1.10 7.34
C ASN A 374 -25.97 -0.63 7.41
N ARG A 375 -25.48 -0.23 8.59
CA ARG A 375 -24.16 0.40 8.77
C ARG A 375 -23.04 -0.63 8.85
N VAL A 376 -22.86 -1.39 7.76
CA VAL A 376 -21.77 -2.36 7.62
C VAL A 376 -20.92 -2.00 6.40
N ILE A 377 -19.61 -1.80 6.63
CA ILE A 377 -18.64 -1.52 5.58
C ILE A 377 -17.81 -2.77 5.32
N VAL A 378 -17.87 -3.28 4.09
CA VAL A 378 -17.04 -4.40 3.66
C VAL A 378 -16.01 -3.94 2.63
N SER A 379 -14.73 -4.07 2.97
CA SER A 379 -13.60 -3.70 2.12
C SER A 379 -12.55 -4.83 2.07
N LYS A 380 -11.52 -4.69 1.25
CA LYS A 380 -10.49 -5.72 1.11
C LYS A 380 -9.67 -5.79 2.41
N HIS A 381 -8.95 -4.73 2.78
CA HIS A 381 -8.13 -4.71 4.01
C HIS A 381 -8.74 -3.86 5.13
N LYS A 382 -8.24 -4.10 6.34
CA LYS A 382 -8.61 -3.41 7.58
C LYS A 382 -8.05 -1.99 7.54
N ALA A 383 -8.88 -1.05 7.10
CA ALA A 383 -8.51 0.35 6.96
C ALA A 383 -9.63 1.35 7.28
N MET A 384 -10.83 0.88 7.62
CA MET A 384 -12.00 1.73 7.90
C MET A 384 -12.44 1.65 9.36
N GLU A 385 -11.70 0.98 10.24
CA GLU A 385 -12.09 0.78 11.65
C GLU A 385 -12.28 2.11 12.37
N TYR A 386 -11.33 3.04 12.27
CA TYR A 386 -11.47 4.37 12.88
C TYR A 386 -12.69 5.15 12.36
N TYR A 387 -13.08 4.94 11.10
CA TYR A 387 -14.33 5.52 10.57
C TYR A 387 -15.54 4.83 11.19
N GLY A 388 -15.50 3.50 11.32
CA GLY A 388 -16.55 2.71 11.94
C GLY A 388 -16.76 3.07 13.41
N ASP A 389 -15.68 3.17 14.17
CA ASP A 389 -15.72 3.56 15.58
C ASP A 389 -16.25 4.99 15.77
N ALA A 390 -15.81 5.94 14.93
CA ALA A 390 -16.24 7.33 15.03
C ALA A 390 -17.71 7.54 14.64
N PHE A 391 -18.21 6.81 13.63
CA PHE A 391 -19.52 7.08 13.02
C PHE A 391 -20.54 5.95 13.18
N GLY A 392 -20.20 4.90 13.92
CA GLY A 392 -21.09 3.79 14.26
C GLY A 392 -21.34 2.83 13.09
N PHE A 393 -20.27 2.36 12.45
CA PHE A 393 -20.31 1.25 11.49
C PHE A 393 -19.57 0.03 12.02
N GLU A 394 -20.10 -1.14 11.72
CA GLU A 394 -19.33 -2.38 11.76
C GLU A 394 -18.48 -2.47 10.48
N THR A 395 -17.23 -2.91 10.63
CA THR A 395 -16.31 -3.04 9.49
C THR A 395 -15.85 -4.47 9.33
N ILE A 396 -15.97 -5.01 8.12
CA ILE A 396 -15.55 -6.36 7.77
C ILE A 396 -14.38 -6.24 6.79
N SER A 397 -13.18 -6.63 7.23
CA SER A 397 -12.05 -6.83 6.31
C SER A 397 -12.12 -8.22 5.71
N LEU A 398 -12.10 -8.30 4.38
CA LEU A 398 -12.04 -9.59 3.69
C LEU A 398 -10.73 -10.35 3.96
N LEU A 399 -9.63 -9.65 4.28
CA LEU A 399 -8.35 -10.29 4.59
C LEU A 399 -8.37 -11.06 5.92
N ASP A 400 -9.14 -10.61 6.91
CA ASP A 400 -9.25 -11.31 8.20
C ASP A 400 -9.77 -12.75 8.03
N PHE A 401 -10.59 -13.00 7.00
CA PHE A 401 -11.13 -14.33 6.69
C PHE A 401 -10.25 -15.15 5.74
N LEU A 402 -9.40 -14.48 4.96
CA LEU A 402 -8.55 -15.11 3.95
C LEU A 402 -7.15 -15.45 4.50
N GLY A 403 -6.73 -14.77 5.58
CA GLY A 403 -5.41 -14.87 6.19
C GLY A 403 -4.29 -14.37 5.25
N ASP A 404 -3.06 -14.82 5.49
CA ASP A 404 -1.87 -14.50 4.68
C ASP A 404 -1.99 -14.93 3.20
N SER A 405 -3.00 -15.73 2.89
CA SER A 405 -3.31 -16.11 1.53
C SER A 405 -4.47 -15.23 1.03
N SER A 406 -4.22 -14.36 0.06
CA SER A 406 -5.28 -13.88 -0.84
C SER A 406 -5.89 -14.99 -1.70
N SER A 407 -5.71 -16.26 -1.29
CA SER A 407 -6.21 -17.42 -1.99
C SER A 407 -7.72 -17.48 -1.84
N LEU A 408 -8.39 -17.54 -2.99
CA LEU A 408 -9.84 -17.74 -3.13
C LEU A 408 -10.25 -19.18 -2.77
N ARG A 409 -9.66 -19.73 -1.70
CA ARG A 409 -9.97 -21.07 -1.19
C ARG A 409 -11.49 -21.20 -0.99
N PRO A 410 -12.13 -22.24 -1.53
CA PRO A 410 -13.58 -22.41 -1.45
C PRO A 410 -14.11 -22.36 0.00
N GLU A 411 -13.34 -22.86 0.96
CA GLU A 411 -13.65 -22.83 2.39
C GLU A 411 -13.68 -21.40 2.95
N ASN A 412 -12.68 -20.57 2.67
CA ASN A 412 -12.62 -19.20 3.17
C ASN A 412 -13.71 -18.34 2.50
N ILE A 413 -13.93 -18.51 1.20
CA ILE A 413 -15.03 -17.85 0.48
C ILE A 413 -16.39 -18.23 1.07
N LYS A 414 -16.58 -19.50 1.47
CA LYS A 414 -17.82 -19.93 2.11
C LYS A 414 -18.04 -19.26 3.47
N SER A 415 -17.00 -19.11 4.27
CA SER A 415 -17.05 -18.40 5.55
C SER A 415 -17.40 -16.92 5.36
N VAL A 416 -16.72 -16.23 4.44
CA VAL A 416 -17.04 -14.84 4.07
C VAL A 416 -18.49 -14.72 3.61
N LEU A 417 -18.95 -15.58 2.69
CA LEU A 417 -20.32 -15.52 2.20
C LEU A 417 -21.37 -15.79 3.30
N LYS A 418 -21.02 -16.53 4.35
CA LYS A 418 -21.86 -16.71 5.53
C LYS A 418 -21.94 -15.42 6.33
N GLU A 419 -20.79 -14.81 6.64
CA GLU A 419 -20.68 -13.56 7.37
C GLU A 419 -21.47 -12.44 6.70
N LEU A 420 -21.21 -12.19 5.40
CA LEU A 420 -21.89 -11.16 4.62
C LEU A 420 -23.43 -11.29 4.64
N LYS A 421 -23.92 -12.52 4.82
CA LYS A 421 -25.35 -12.80 4.91
C LYS A 421 -25.90 -12.61 6.33
N GLU A 422 -25.14 -12.99 7.35
CA GLU A 422 -25.52 -12.83 8.75
C GLU A 422 -25.61 -11.35 9.14
N ASP A 423 -24.69 -10.54 8.62
CA ASP A 423 -24.60 -9.09 8.90
C ASP A 423 -25.43 -8.23 7.95
N ASN A 424 -26.27 -8.84 7.11
CA ASN A 424 -27.15 -8.15 6.15
C ASN A 424 -26.43 -7.13 5.26
N VAL A 425 -25.21 -7.46 4.80
CA VAL A 425 -24.38 -6.55 4.01
C VAL A 425 -25.10 -6.13 2.72
N LEU A 426 -25.21 -4.82 2.51
CA LEU A 426 -25.89 -4.23 1.36
C LEU A 426 -24.97 -3.92 0.17
N ALA A 427 -23.70 -3.65 0.43
CA ALA A 427 -22.74 -3.28 -0.60
C ALA A 427 -21.31 -3.75 -0.27
N LEU A 428 -20.54 -4.07 -1.31
CA LEU A 428 -19.09 -4.30 -1.22
C LEU A 428 -18.35 -3.07 -1.72
N PHE A 429 -17.41 -2.54 -0.94
CA PHE A 429 -16.68 -1.31 -1.28
C PHE A 429 -15.32 -1.64 -1.90
N PRO A 430 -15.10 -1.33 -3.19
CA PRO A 430 -13.80 -1.51 -3.80
C PRO A 430 -12.85 -0.39 -3.36
N GLU A 431 -11.59 -0.72 -3.15
CA GLU A 431 -10.53 0.25 -2.84
C GLU A 431 -9.73 0.68 -4.09
N GLN A 432 -9.99 0.01 -5.21
CA GLN A 432 -9.36 0.27 -6.50
C GLN A 432 -10.34 0.08 -7.65
N LYS A 433 -10.09 0.77 -8.77
CA LYS A 433 -10.83 0.61 -10.04
C LYS A 433 -9.90 0.06 -11.13
N PRO A 434 -10.26 -1.07 -11.77
CA PRO A 434 -11.45 -1.89 -11.54
C PRO A 434 -11.40 -2.67 -10.20
N ALA A 435 -12.56 -2.96 -9.61
CA ALA A 435 -12.67 -3.76 -8.38
C ALA A 435 -11.92 -5.10 -8.50
N SER A 436 -11.33 -5.61 -7.42
CA SER A 436 -10.50 -6.82 -7.44
C SER A 436 -11.27 -8.08 -7.92
N LYS A 437 -10.53 -9.11 -8.36
CA LYS A 437 -11.14 -10.40 -8.73
C LYS A 437 -11.93 -11.01 -7.56
N LEU A 438 -11.41 -10.87 -6.33
CA LEU A 438 -12.07 -11.28 -5.09
C LEU A 438 -13.44 -10.63 -4.93
N LEU A 439 -13.51 -9.29 -4.95
CA LEU A 439 -14.77 -8.56 -4.79
C LEU A 439 -15.78 -8.93 -5.88
N ARG A 440 -15.34 -9.04 -7.14
CA ARG A 440 -16.20 -9.48 -8.25
C ARG A 440 -16.71 -10.90 -8.07
N ASN A 441 -15.90 -11.79 -7.52
CA ASN A 441 -16.31 -13.17 -7.25
C ASN A 441 -17.33 -13.23 -6.12
N LEU A 442 -17.07 -12.53 -5.02
CA LEU A 442 -17.97 -12.44 -3.87
C LEU A 442 -19.31 -11.81 -4.26
N SER A 443 -19.30 -10.70 -5.00
CA SER A 443 -20.51 -10.07 -5.51
C SER A 443 -21.35 -11.02 -6.37
N ARG A 444 -20.72 -11.78 -7.27
CA ARG A 444 -21.40 -12.77 -8.11
C ARG A 444 -22.03 -13.91 -7.32
N GLN A 445 -21.38 -14.36 -6.24
CA GLN A 445 -21.85 -15.49 -5.44
C GLN A 445 -22.89 -15.10 -4.38
N SER A 446 -22.73 -13.94 -3.75
CA SER A 446 -23.66 -13.40 -2.74
C SER A 446 -24.85 -12.64 -3.34
N SER A 447 -24.74 -12.19 -4.60
CA SER A 447 -25.63 -11.20 -5.23
C SER A 447 -25.61 -9.81 -4.57
N ILE A 448 -24.65 -9.55 -3.67
CA ILE A 448 -24.43 -8.22 -3.10
C ILE A 448 -23.76 -7.33 -4.17
N PRO A 449 -24.28 -6.14 -4.47
CA PRO A 449 -23.68 -5.24 -5.44
C PRO A 449 -22.33 -4.70 -4.94
N ILE A 450 -21.41 -4.48 -5.89
CA ILE A 450 -20.21 -3.68 -5.62
C ILE A 450 -20.63 -2.21 -5.76
N SER A 451 -20.21 -1.37 -4.81
CA SER A 451 -20.37 0.07 -4.90
C SER A 451 -19.85 0.56 -6.27
N PRO A 452 -20.59 1.46 -6.96
CA PRO A 452 -20.16 1.98 -8.26
C PRO A 452 -18.85 2.76 -8.17
N ASP A 453 -18.58 3.36 -7.01
CA ASP A 453 -17.39 4.13 -6.71
C ASP A 453 -16.47 3.43 -5.70
N GLN A 454 -15.17 3.69 -5.85
CA GLN A 454 -14.17 3.17 -4.92
C GLN A 454 -14.10 4.08 -3.69
N ILE A 455 -13.77 3.50 -2.55
CA ILE A 455 -13.30 4.23 -1.38
C ILE A 455 -11.78 4.33 -1.45
N PHE A 456 -11.22 5.42 -0.94
CA PHE A 456 -9.78 5.63 -0.87
C PHE A 456 -9.31 5.43 0.56
N VAL A 457 -8.54 4.37 0.80
CA VAL A 457 -8.19 3.94 2.15
C VAL A 457 -6.74 4.16 2.54
N ASP A 458 -5.80 4.23 1.59
CA ASP A 458 -4.34 4.35 1.84
C ASP A 458 -3.76 5.74 1.51
N GLY A 459 -4.60 6.72 1.19
CA GLY A 459 -4.10 8.07 0.90
C GLY A 459 -5.10 8.98 0.19
N LEU A 460 -4.55 9.98 -0.51
CA LEU A 460 -5.33 10.98 -1.22
C LEU A 460 -5.80 10.48 -2.59
N MET A 461 -6.94 11.01 -3.02
CA MET A 461 -7.34 10.96 -4.43
C MET A 461 -6.29 11.63 -5.32
N MET A 462 -6.24 11.23 -6.60
CA MET A 462 -5.34 11.84 -7.60
C MET A 462 -5.50 13.36 -7.62
N ASP A 463 -6.76 13.80 -7.73
CA ASP A 463 -7.21 15.17 -7.62
C ASP A 463 -8.02 15.28 -6.32
N GLY A 464 -7.65 16.20 -5.44
CA GLY A 464 -8.26 16.28 -4.11
C GLY A 464 -7.29 16.69 -3.01
N ASN A 465 -7.84 16.93 -1.83
CA ASN A 465 -7.16 17.16 -0.56
C ASN A 465 -7.71 16.22 0.52
N THR A 466 -7.21 16.35 1.75
CA THR A 466 -7.64 15.53 2.91
C THR A 466 -9.15 15.52 3.09
N VAL A 467 -9.81 16.69 3.03
CA VAL A 467 -11.26 16.82 3.18
C VAL A 467 -12.01 16.15 2.02
N SER A 468 -11.51 16.27 0.80
CA SER A 468 -12.17 15.66 -0.37
C SER A 468 -12.21 14.14 -0.30
N VAL A 469 -11.21 13.49 0.31
CA VAL A 469 -11.23 12.04 0.53
C VAL A 469 -12.35 11.67 1.49
N ALA A 470 -12.45 12.37 2.62
CA ALA A 470 -13.49 12.13 3.61
C ALA A 470 -14.89 12.35 3.05
N VAL A 471 -15.09 13.43 2.28
CA VAL A 471 -16.37 13.72 1.59
C VAL A 471 -16.70 12.63 0.56
N HIS A 472 -15.72 12.24 -0.26
CA HIS A 472 -15.90 11.21 -1.28
C HIS A 472 -16.23 9.84 -0.67
N ASN A 473 -15.46 9.40 0.32
CA ASN A 473 -15.68 8.12 1.01
C ASN A 473 -17.06 8.13 1.70
N THR A 474 -17.37 9.18 2.45
CA THR A 474 -18.66 9.31 3.15
C THR A 474 -19.83 9.24 2.18
N CYS A 475 -19.82 10.02 1.08
CA CYS A 475 -20.91 9.93 0.11
C CYS A 475 -20.99 8.57 -0.57
N THR A 476 -19.85 7.95 -0.91
CA THR A 476 -19.82 6.62 -1.52
C THR A 476 -20.47 5.58 -0.59
N ILE A 477 -20.17 5.64 0.71
CA ILE A 477 -20.71 4.76 1.74
C ILE A 477 -22.20 5.03 1.94
N VAL A 478 -22.58 6.29 2.21
CA VAL A 478 -23.95 6.72 2.48
C VAL A 478 -24.90 6.34 1.34
N ASP A 479 -24.54 6.70 0.10
CA ASP A 479 -25.39 6.44 -1.06
C ASP A 479 -25.50 4.94 -1.37
N SER A 480 -24.45 4.15 -1.12
CA SER A 480 -24.44 2.70 -1.34
C SER A 480 -25.25 1.92 -0.29
N LEU A 481 -25.41 2.48 0.91
CA LEU A 481 -26.15 1.86 2.03
C LEU A 481 -27.58 2.39 2.16
N GLY A 482 -28.06 3.15 1.16
CA GLY A 482 -29.45 3.61 1.06
C GLY A 482 -29.74 4.93 1.79
N GLY A 483 -28.71 5.64 2.24
CA GLY A 483 -28.81 7.01 2.71
C GLY A 483 -28.83 8.03 1.55
N SER A 484 -28.62 9.30 1.88
CA SER A 484 -28.53 10.39 0.91
C SER A 484 -27.45 11.37 1.33
N CYS A 485 -26.35 11.44 0.57
CA CYS A 485 -25.27 12.38 0.85
C CYS A 485 -25.51 13.77 0.24
N ASP A 486 -25.36 14.83 1.04
CA ASP A 486 -25.25 16.20 0.56
C ASP A 486 -23.79 16.52 0.17
N LYS A 487 -23.41 16.07 -1.03
CA LYS A 487 -22.06 16.31 -1.57
C LYS A 487 -21.75 17.80 -1.78
N GLU A 488 -22.75 18.64 -1.99
CA GLU A 488 -22.54 20.07 -2.25
C GLU A 488 -22.00 20.80 -1.01
N SER A 489 -22.58 20.53 0.17
CA SER A 489 -22.06 21.10 1.42
C SER A 489 -20.67 20.56 1.77
N GLY A 490 -20.42 19.26 1.54
CA GLY A 490 -19.08 18.67 1.70
C GLY A 490 -18.03 19.36 0.81
N SER A 491 -18.34 19.59 -0.47
CA SER A 491 -17.42 20.27 -1.40
C SER A 491 -17.14 21.74 -1.04
N ASN A 492 -17.99 22.39 -0.24
CA ASN A 492 -17.66 23.71 0.32
C ASN A 492 -16.55 23.61 1.37
N LEU A 493 -16.55 22.58 2.22
CA LEU A 493 -15.46 22.32 3.18
C LEU A 493 -14.14 22.03 2.45
N GLU A 494 -14.20 21.23 1.37
CA GLU A 494 -13.03 20.98 0.50
C GLU A 494 -12.43 22.28 -0.03
N SER A 495 -13.29 23.22 -0.43
CA SER A 495 -12.89 24.53 -0.96
C SER A 495 -12.29 25.45 0.10
N GLU A 496 -12.77 25.40 1.35
CA GLU A 496 -12.15 26.11 2.46
C GLU A 496 -10.78 25.54 2.80
N TRP A 497 -10.61 24.21 2.74
CA TRP A 497 -9.33 23.56 2.98
C TRP A 497 -8.26 23.96 1.96
N TYR A 498 -8.62 24.04 0.66
CA TYR A 498 -7.68 24.49 -0.38
C TYR A 498 -7.09 25.88 -0.10
N LYS A 499 -7.82 26.79 0.56
CA LYS A 499 -7.30 28.12 0.93
C LYS A 499 -6.18 28.05 1.98
N LEU A 500 -6.01 26.90 2.63
CA LEU A 500 -4.93 26.64 3.56
C LEU A 500 -3.77 25.89 2.88
N SER A 501 -4.04 24.87 2.07
CA SER A 501 -3.02 23.96 1.54
C SER A 501 -2.33 24.40 0.22
N ASP A 502 -2.96 25.30 -0.55
CA ASP A 502 -2.42 25.87 -1.80
C ASP A 502 -1.96 27.33 -1.63
#